data_AF-A0A7C7QPD7-F1
#
_entry.id   AF-A0A7C7QPD7-F1
#
_cell.length_a   1.000
_cell.length_b   1.000
_cell.length_c   1.000
_cell.angle_alpha   90.00
_cell.angle_beta   90.00
_cell.angle_gamma   90.00
#
_symmetry.space_group_name_H-M   'P 1'
#
loop_
_entity.id
_entity.type
_entity.pdbx_description
1 polymer ?
#
loop_
_entity_poly.entity_id
_entity_poly.type
_entity_poly.pdbx_seq_one_letter_code
_entity_poly.pdbx_strand_id
1 'polypeptide(L)'
;ALGAQVIEKHFTLRRTWPGDDHYLSVDPQQLATLVKNIRVVEKALGSADLGVLDVEAKARQYARRSVVAKVDIPKGSIITRDMLTMKRPGTGISPMEIDKVIGSRASQDIPEDTALTWDMLQ
;
A
#
# COMPACT_ATOMS: atom_id res chain seq x y z
N ALA A 1 6.68 5.58 20.36
CA ALA A 1 5.65 6.30 19.58
C ALA A 1 5.90 7.81 19.56
N LEU A 2 6.08 8.46 20.72
CA LEU A 2 6.24 9.93 20.81
C LEU A 2 7.70 10.42 20.79
N GLY A 3 8.65 9.61 20.30
CA GLY A 3 10.07 10.01 20.16
C GLY A 3 10.95 9.88 21.41
N ALA A 4 10.45 9.38 22.54
CA ALA A 4 11.28 9.10 23.71
C ALA A 4 12.39 8.08 23.38
N GLN A 5 13.63 8.40 23.76
CA GLN A 5 14.81 7.55 23.54
C GLN A 5 15.25 6.78 24.79
N VAL A 6 14.76 7.18 25.97
CA VAL A 6 15.05 6.56 27.26
C VAL A 6 13.73 6.36 28.00
N ILE A 7 13.58 5.18 28.60
CA ILE A 7 12.41 4.82 29.42
C ILE A 7 12.94 4.30 30.74
N GLU A 8 12.53 4.93 31.84
CA GLU A 8 12.85 4.52 33.20
C GLU A 8 11.59 4.03 33.91
N LYS A 9 11.73 2.95 34.70
CA LYS A 9 10.65 2.41 35.51
C LYS A 9 11.21 1.72 36.75
N HIS A 10 10.61 1.98 37.91
CA HIS A 10 10.96 1.28 39.16
C HIS A 10 10.75 -0.23 39.03
N PHE A 11 11.69 -1.00 39.58
CA PHE A 11 11.74 -2.46 39.49
C PHE A 11 11.82 -3.10 40.88
N THR A 12 11.14 -4.23 41.05
CA THR A 12 11.19 -5.05 42.25
C THR A 12 11.26 -6.53 41.91
N LEU A 13 11.84 -7.36 42.77
CA LEU A 13 11.78 -8.82 42.61
C LEU A 13 10.38 -9.37 42.94
N ARG A 14 9.68 -8.75 43.91
CA ARG A 14 8.31 -9.09 44.30
C ARG A 14 7.55 -7.84 44.68
N ARG A 15 6.34 -7.68 44.13
CA ARG A 15 5.48 -6.51 44.39
C ARG A 15 4.75 -6.59 45.73
N THR A 16 4.75 -7.77 46.36
CA THR A 16 4.10 -8.03 47.66
C THR A 16 5.01 -7.76 48.86
N TRP A 17 6.26 -7.35 48.63
CA TRP A 17 7.16 -6.99 49.73
C TRP A 17 6.71 -5.71 50.43
N PRO A 18 6.98 -5.59 51.74
CA PRO A 18 6.64 -4.39 52.51
C PRO A 18 7.43 -3.19 51.99
N GLY A 19 6.78 -2.04 51.88
CA GLY A 19 7.35 -0.80 51.36
C GLY A 19 6.52 -0.23 50.22
N ASP A 20 6.37 1.09 50.22
CA ASP A 20 5.40 1.77 49.34
C ASP A 20 5.76 1.67 47.85
N ASP A 21 7.03 1.50 47.50
CA ASP A 21 7.44 1.45 46.09
C ASP A 21 7.28 0.06 45.45
N HIS A 22 7.18 -1.01 46.24
CA HIS A 22 7.13 -2.36 45.70
C HIS A 22 5.84 -2.62 44.92
N TYR A 23 4.69 -2.13 45.38
CA TYR A 23 3.43 -2.35 44.67
C TYR A 23 3.31 -1.52 43.39
N LEU A 24 4.04 -0.40 43.28
CA LEU A 24 4.07 0.47 42.09
C LEU A 24 5.13 0.07 41.04
N SER A 25 6.11 -0.74 41.45
CA SER A 25 7.20 -1.22 40.61
C SER A 25 6.78 -2.35 39.67
N VAL A 26 7.53 -2.54 38.58
CA VAL A 26 7.40 -3.73 37.72
C VAL A 26 8.19 -4.91 38.30
N ASP A 27 7.65 -6.11 38.16
CA ASP A 27 8.35 -7.36 38.49
C ASP A 27 9.19 -7.89 37.30
N PRO A 28 9.97 -8.97 37.44
CA PRO A 28 10.77 -9.54 36.35
C PRO A 28 9.97 -9.90 35.09
N GLN A 29 8.76 -10.43 35.25
CA GLN A 29 7.91 -10.84 34.13
C GLN A 29 7.33 -9.63 33.40
N GLN A 30 6.90 -8.62 34.17
CA GLN A 30 6.39 -7.37 33.64
C GLN A 30 7.49 -6.54 32.97
N LEU A 31 8.70 -6.51 33.53
CA LEU A 31 9.85 -5.84 32.91
C LEU A 31 10.22 -6.51 31.57
N ALA A 32 10.24 -7.85 31.52
CA ALA A 32 10.48 -8.57 30.27
C ALA A 32 9.43 -8.24 29.20
N THR A 33 8.16 -8.14 29.62
CA THR A 33 7.05 -7.75 28.73
C THR A 33 7.18 -6.30 28.26
N LEU A 34 7.55 -5.38 29.15
CA LEU A 34 7.80 -3.97 28.83
C LEU A 34 8.90 -3.86 27.76
N VAL A 35 10.04 -4.51 27.98
CA VAL A 35 11.17 -4.50 27.03
C VAL A 35 10.76 -5.10 25.69
N LYS A 36 10.07 -6.25 25.69
CA LYS A 36 9.56 -6.88 24.46
C LYS A 36 8.67 -5.90 23.67
N ASN A 37 7.73 -5.26 24.36
CA ASN A 37 6.78 -4.34 23.72
C ASN A 37 7.48 -3.09 23.20
N ILE A 38 8.49 -2.55 23.90
CA ILE A 38 9.33 -1.46 23.39
C ILE A 38 9.96 -1.86 22.05
N ARG A 39 10.59 -3.04 21.97
CA ARG A 39 11.21 -3.53 20.72
C ARG A 39 10.22 -3.77 19.60
N VAL A 40 9.00 -4.21 19.91
CA VAL A 40 7.92 -4.34 18.93
C VAL A 40 7.51 -2.98 18.38
N VAL A 41 7.31 -1.99 19.25
CA VAL A 41 6.94 -0.63 18.86
C VAL A 41 8.03 0.04 18.03
N GLU A 42 9.30 -0.10 18.42
CA GLU A 42 10.43 0.42 17.64
C GLU A 42 10.45 -0.12 16.21
N LYS A 43 10.21 -1.42 16.04
CA LYS A 43 10.09 -2.03 14.71
C LYS A 43 8.86 -1.54 13.94
N ALA A 44 7.72 -1.42 14.64
CA ALA A 44 6.46 -1.00 14.03
C ALA A 44 6.44 0.47 13.60
N LEU A 45 7.26 1.32 14.22
CA LEU A 45 7.41 2.72 13.80
C LEU A 45 7.96 2.85 12.38
N GLY A 46 8.68 1.84 11.87
CA GLY A 46 9.12 1.79 10.48
C GLY A 46 10.08 2.91 10.09
N SER A 47 10.01 3.32 8.83
CA SER A 47 10.75 4.45 8.27
C SER A 47 9.82 5.63 7.97
N ALA A 48 10.36 6.85 7.99
CA ALA A 48 9.68 8.04 7.48
C ALA A 48 9.65 8.11 5.94
N ASP A 49 10.37 7.20 5.26
CA ASP A 49 10.43 7.15 3.81
C ASP A 49 9.07 6.79 3.22
N LEU A 50 8.55 7.67 2.37
CA LEU A 50 7.34 7.42 1.60
C LEU A 50 7.71 6.62 0.35
N GLY A 51 7.26 5.38 0.28
CA GLY A 51 7.54 4.49 -0.82
C GLY A 51 6.53 3.36 -0.91
N VAL A 52 6.63 2.59 -2.00
CA VAL A 52 5.91 1.33 -2.14
C VAL A 52 6.87 0.23 -1.70
N LEU A 53 6.41 -0.66 -0.83
CA LEU A 53 7.20 -1.81 -0.43
C LEU A 53 7.14 -2.89 -1.51
N ASP A 54 8.22 -3.65 -1.70
CA ASP A 54 8.26 -4.72 -2.71
C ASP A 54 7.14 -5.76 -2.50
N VAL A 55 6.80 -6.03 -1.24
CA VAL A 55 5.71 -6.93 -0.86
C VAL A 55 4.33 -6.43 -1.30
N GLU A 56 4.17 -5.12 -1.49
CA GLU A 56 2.93 -4.50 -1.95
C GLU A 56 2.80 -4.52 -3.48
N ALA A 57 3.86 -4.84 -4.22
CA ALA A 57 3.89 -4.72 -5.68
C ALA A 57 2.73 -5.50 -6.35
N LYS A 58 2.51 -6.75 -5.95
CA LYS A 58 1.40 -7.58 -6.46
C LYS A 58 0.04 -6.98 -6.10
N ALA A 59 -0.17 -6.66 -4.82
CA ALA A 59 -1.43 -6.07 -4.36
C ALA A 59 -1.75 -4.76 -5.09
N ARG A 60 -0.72 -3.93 -5.32
CA ARG A 60 -0.83 -2.69 -6.07
C ARG A 60 -1.22 -2.93 -7.51
N GLN A 61 -0.64 -3.92 -8.19
CA GLN A 61 -1.00 -4.28 -9.56
C GLN A 61 -2.48 -4.68 -9.68
N TYR A 62 -3.01 -5.47 -8.75
CA TYR A 62 -4.44 -5.85 -8.75
C TYR A 62 -5.37 -4.71 -8.34
N ALA A 63 -4.94 -3.84 -7.43
CA ALA A 63 -5.77 -2.77 -6.89
C ALA A 63 -5.83 -1.53 -7.80
N ARG A 64 -4.80 -1.29 -8.62
CA ARG A 64 -4.77 -0.21 -9.61
C ARG A 64 -5.71 -0.54 -10.76
N ARG A 65 -6.11 0.50 -11.49
CA ARG A 65 -6.98 0.39 -12.66
C ARG A 65 -6.14 0.54 -13.93
N SER A 66 -6.63 -0.02 -15.01
CA SER A 66 -6.16 0.23 -16.38
C SER A 66 -7.26 0.94 -17.16
N VAL A 67 -6.87 1.59 -18.25
CA VAL A 67 -7.80 2.01 -19.30
C VAL A 67 -8.33 0.76 -20.00
N VAL A 68 -9.65 0.68 -20.15
CA VAL A 68 -10.37 -0.47 -20.70
C VAL A 68 -11.35 0.02 -21.75
N ALA A 69 -11.54 -0.75 -22.82
CA ALA A 69 -12.54 -0.47 -23.84
C ALA A 69 -13.95 -0.61 -23.26
N LYS A 70 -14.75 0.45 -23.38
CA LYS A 70 -16.16 0.45 -22.95
C LYS A 70 -17.09 -0.14 -24.02
N VAL A 71 -16.62 -0.21 -25.25
CA VAL A 71 -17.34 -0.71 -26.43
C VAL A 71 -16.33 -1.42 -27.32
N ASP A 72 -16.79 -2.18 -28.30
CA ASP A 72 -15.92 -2.68 -29.36
C ASP A 72 -15.33 -1.51 -30.17
N ILE A 73 -14.01 -1.49 -30.32
CA ILE A 73 -13.26 -0.47 -31.07
C ILE A 73 -12.61 -1.16 -32.28
N PRO A 74 -13.13 -0.95 -33.51
CA PRO A 74 -12.55 -1.52 -34.71
C PRO A 74 -11.17 -0.96 -35.03
N LYS A 75 -10.33 -1.79 -35.67
CA LYS A 75 -9.02 -1.39 -36.19
C LYS A 75 -9.14 -0.12 -37.04
N GLY A 76 -8.22 0.80 -36.82
CA GLY A 76 -8.17 2.07 -37.53
C GLY A 76 -9.11 3.14 -36.98
N SER A 77 -9.93 2.86 -35.97
CA SER A 77 -10.78 3.87 -35.32
C SER A 77 -9.94 4.85 -34.50
N ILE A 78 -10.40 6.11 -34.44
CA ILE A 78 -9.85 7.10 -33.51
C ILE A 78 -10.50 6.92 -32.14
N ILE A 79 -9.68 6.70 -31.12
CA ILE A 79 -10.18 6.45 -29.77
C ILE A 79 -10.64 7.77 -29.15
N THR A 80 -11.88 7.79 -28.70
CA THR A 80 -12.46 8.93 -27.98
C THR A 80 -12.65 8.61 -26.50
N ARG A 81 -12.81 9.65 -25.67
CA ARG A 81 -13.01 9.49 -24.23
C ARG A 81 -14.22 8.61 -23.88
N ASP A 82 -15.29 8.69 -24.68
CA ASP A 82 -16.54 7.97 -24.47
C ASP A 82 -16.42 6.46 -24.75
N MET A 83 -15.44 6.05 -25.55
CA MET A 83 -15.12 4.65 -25.83
C MET A 83 -14.32 4.00 -24.69
N LEU A 84 -13.91 4.76 -23.68
CA LEU A 84 -13.00 4.31 -22.63
C LEU A 84 -13.66 4.30 -21.25
N THR A 85 -13.32 3.28 -20.47
CA THR A 85 -13.62 3.17 -19.05
C THR A 85 -12.36 2.76 -18.27
N MET A 86 -12.45 2.69 -16.94
CA MET A 86 -11.32 2.35 -16.08
C MET A 86 -11.71 1.23 -15.13
N LYS A 87 -11.15 0.04 -15.36
CA LYS A 87 -11.41 -1.15 -14.54
C LYS A 87 -10.10 -1.71 -13.97
N ARG A 88 -10.21 -2.51 -12.91
CA ARG A 88 -9.08 -3.31 -12.39
C ARG A 88 -8.92 -4.56 -13.27
N PRO A 89 -7.72 -5.18 -13.33
CA PRO A 89 -6.47 -4.79 -12.64
C PRO A 89 -5.69 -3.70 -13.38
N GLY A 90 -4.59 -3.24 -12.80
CA GLY A 90 -3.66 -2.23 -13.33
C GLY A 90 -2.56 -2.85 -14.21
N THR A 91 -2.92 -3.77 -15.10
CA THR A 91 -1.99 -4.48 -16.00
C THR A 91 -1.88 -3.87 -17.40
N GLY A 92 -2.80 -2.99 -17.76
CA GLY A 92 -2.78 -2.21 -19.00
C GLY A 92 -2.31 -0.78 -18.76
N ILE A 93 -2.67 0.11 -19.69
CA ILE A 93 -2.29 1.53 -19.63
C ILE A 93 -2.90 2.18 -18.37
N SER A 94 -2.08 2.95 -17.66
CA SER A 94 -2.53 3.70 -16.48
C SER A 94 -3.59 4.74 -16.86
N PRO A 95 -4.68 4.89 -16.10
CA PRO A 95 -5.64 5.98 -16.28
C PRO A 95 -5.03 7.38 -16.21
N MET A 96 -3.86 7.53 -15.60
CA MET A 96 -3.12 8.80 -15.59
C MET A 96 -2.56 9.18 -16.97
N GLU A 97 -2.48 8.22 -17.89
CA GLU A 97 -2.00 8.41 -19.26
C GLU A 97 -3.14 8.42 -20.28
N ILE A 98 -4.39 8.56 -19.82
CA ILE A 98 -5.58 8.50 -20.69
C ILE A 98 -5.53 9.56 -21.81
N ASP A 99 -4.96 10.73 -21.54
CA ASP A 99 -4.83 11.81 -22.53
C ASP A 99 -3.92 11.42 -23.70
N LYS A 100 -2.99 10.48 -23.49
CA LYS A 100 -2.16 9.92 -24.56
C LYS A 100 -2.88 8.87 -25.39
N VAL A 101 -3.97 8.29 -24.87
CA VAL A 101 -4.78 7.27 -25.54
C VAL A 101 -5.88 7.91 -26.38
N ILE A 102 -6.44 9.03 -25.89
CA ILE A 102 -7.47 9.77 -26.60
C ILE A 102 -6.84 10.42 -27.85
N GLY A 103 -7.47 10.20 -29.00
CA GLY A 103 -6.98 10.67 -30.29
C GLY A 103 -6.03 9.70 -31.00
N SER A 104 -5.50 8.69 -30.30
CA SER A 104 -4.73 7.61 -30.92
C SER A 104 -5.59 6.76 -31.85
N ARG A 105 -4.94 6.10 -32.81
CA ARG A 105 -5.63 5.19 -33.73
C ARG A 105 -5.44 3.74 -33.28
N ALA A 106 -6.50 2.95 -33.27
CA ALA A 106 -6.42 1.53 -32.94
C ALA A 106 -5.59 0.77 -34.00
N SER A 107 -4.53 0.06 -33.59
CA SER A 107 -3.68 -0.74 -34.48
C SER A 107 -4.33 -2.08 -34.87
N GLN A 108 -5.30 -2.52 -34.08
CA GLN A 108 -6.05 -3.77 -34.20
C GLN A 108 -7.49 -3.60 -33.68
N ASP A 109 -8.32 -4.63 -33.86
CA ASP A 109 -9.65 -4.68 -33.26
C ASP A 109 -9.52 -4.90 -31.74
N ILE A 110 -10.20 -4.06 -30.95
CA ILE A 110 -10.17 -4.10 -29.48
C ILE A 110 -11.60 -4.36 -29.00
N PRO A 111 -11.92 -5.57 -28.53
CA PRO A 111 -13.25 -5.89 -28.01
C PRO A 111 -13.60 -5.09 -26.75
N GLU A 112 -14.89 -4.91 -26.48
CA GLU A 112 -15.38 -4.42 -25.19
C GLU A 112 -14.75 -5.19 -24.03
N ASP A 113 -14.49 -4.48 -22.92
CA ASP A 113 -13.89 -5.03 -21.70
C ASP A 113 -12.43 -5.51 -21.82
N THR A 114 -11.77 -5.19 -22.94
CA THR A 114 -10.34 -5.41 -23.11
C THR A 114 -9.53 -4.28 -22.47
N ALA A 115 -8.53 -4.63 -21.65
CA ALA A 115 -7.57 -3.66 -21.13
C ALA A 115 -6.60 -3.21 -22.23
N LEU A 116 -6.48 -1.91 -22.44
CA LEU A 116 -5.64 -1.36 -23.49
C LEU A 116 -4.16 -1.48 -23.10
N THR A 117 -3.34 -1.82 -24.07
CA THR A 117 -1.87 -1.82 -24.00
C THR A 117 -1.31 -0.98 -25.14
N TRP A 118 -0.07 -0.50 -25.02
CA TRP A 118 0.53 0.44 -25.98
C TRP A 118 0.70 -0.15 -27.39
N ASP A 119 0.85 -1.48 -27.51
CA ASP A 119 0.89 -2.19 -28.79
C ASP A 119 -0.44 -2.14 -29.57
N MET A 120 -1.56 -1.88 -28.88
CA MET A 120 -2.87 -1.73 -29.51
C MET A 120 -3.10 -0.35 -30.12
N LEU A 121 -2.16 0.59 -29.96
CA LEU A 121 -2.28 1.99 -30.34
C LEU A 121 -1.23 2.38 -31.39
N GLN A 122 -1.59 3.31 -32.27
CA GLN A 122 -0.72 4.01 -33.23
C GLN A 122 -0.66 5.50 -32.91
#